data_AF-A0A4Q3RC44-F1
#
_entry.id   AF-A0A4Q3RC44-F1
#
_cell.length_a   1.000
_cell.length_b   1.000
_cell.length_c   1.000
_cell.angle_alpha   90.00
_cell.angle_beta   90.00
_cell.angle_gamma   90.00
#
_symmetry.space_group_name_H-M   'P 1'
#
loop_
_entity.id
_entity.type
_entity.pdbx_description
1 polymer ?
#
loop_
_entity_poly.entity_id
_entity_poly.type
_entity_poly.pdbx_seq_one_letter_code
_entity_poly.pdbx_strand_id
1 'polypeptide(L)'
;MALAALMTYKCAIVNVPFGGGKGGLKINPRKYSVYELEKITRRYTAELVKKNFIGPGTDVPAPDYGTGEREMAWIVDTYQSLRPGEIDAAGCVTGKPVTQGGVRGRREATGLGIFFGIREVCSMPDVMERLGLPLGIEGKRVIVQGLGNVGYHAAKYFQQAGAKIIALAEYEGAIRNDAGLDVDAVFEHRKTSGSILNFSGAENFSKNTDALEYDCDILIPAALENVI
;
A
#
# COMPACT_ATOMS: atom_id res chain seq x y z
N MET A 1 8.79 -15.37 7.28
CA MET A 1 8.61 -16.54 6.38
C MET A 1 7.34 -16.44 5.55
N ALA A 2 6.14 -16.29 6.14
CA ALA A 2 4.87 -16.22 5.39
C ALA A 2 4.85 -15.19 4.23
N LEU A 3 5.22 -13.93 4.50
CA LEU A 3 5.22 -12.88 3.48
C LEU A 3 6.21 -13.15 2.32
N ALA A 4 7.35 -13.79 2.58
CA ALA A 4 8.31 -14.12 1.52
C ALA A 4 7.76 -15.21 0.57
N ALA A 5 7.07 -16.21 1.12
CA ALA A 5 6.37 -17.20 0.30
C ALA A 5 5.28 -16.56 -0.57
N LEU A 6 4.46 -15.67 0.01
CA LEU A 6 3.45 -14.91 -0.73
C LEU A 6 4.05 -14.07 -1.87
N MET A 7 5.24 -13.48 -1.66
CA MET A 7 5.93 -12.76 -2.73
C MET A 7 6.30 -13.67 -3.91
N THR A 8 6.73 -14.91 -3.64
CA THR A 8 7.05 -15.89 -4.69
C THR A 8 5.81 -16.20 -5.54
N TYR A 9 4.69 -16.55 -4.90
CA TYR A 9 3.46 -16.88 -5.61
C TYR A 9 2.88 -15.67 -6.35
N LYS A 10 2.92 -14.49 -5.72
CA LYS A 10 2.47 -13.25 -6.35
C LYS A 10 3.24 -12.97 -7.64
N CYS A 11 4.57 -13.06 -7.60
CA CYS A 11 5.40 -12.86 -8.78
C CYS A 11 5.07 -13.86 -9.89
N ALA A 12 4.86 -15.14 -9.55
CA ALA A 12 4.44 -16.16 -10.50
C ALA A 12 3.09 -15.84 -11.17
N ILE A 13 2.08 -15.41 -10.41
CA ILE A 13 0.74 -15.10 -10.92
C ILE A 13 0.77 -13.98 -11.98
N VAL A 14 1.61 -12.97 -11.78
CA VAL A 14 1.72 -11.81 -12.69
C VAL A 14 2.91 -11.91 -13.66
N ASN A 15 3.52 -13.09 -13.81
CA ASN A 15 4.66 -13.34 -14.69
C ASN A 15 5.84 -12.38 -14.47
N VAL A 16 6.10 -12.01 -13.20
CA VAL A 16 7.28 -11.23 -12.82
C VAL A 16 8.40 -12.21 -12.44
N PRO A 17 9.58 -12.15 -13.08
CA PRO A 17 10.64 -13.16 -12.95
C PRO A 17 11.48 -12.97 -11.67
N PHE A 18 10.83 -12.89 -10.51
CA PHE A 18 11.49 -12.80 -9.20
C PHE A 18 11.03 -13.93 -8.27
N GLY A 19 11.97 -14.45 -7.48
CA GLY A 19 11.65 -15.19 -6.27
C GLY A 19 11.13 -14.26 -5.16
N GLY A 20 10.59 -14.82 -4.09
CA GLY A 20 10.07 -14.04 -2.98
C GLY A 20 11.07 -13.77 -1.87
N GLY A 21 11.36 -12.50 -1.62
CA GLY A 21 12.08 -12.00 -0.45
C GLY A 21 11.18 -11.16 0.47
N LYS A 22 11.54 -11.07 1.75
CA LYS A 22 10.92 -10.10 2.68
C LYS A 22 11.85 -9.77 3.85
N GLY A 23 12.12 -8.48 4.04
CA GLY A 23 12.79 -7.95 5.23
C GLY A 23 11.80 -7.37 6.24
N GLY A 24 12.23 -7.24 7.51
CA GLY A 24 11.44 -6.62 8.56
C GLY A 24 12.30 -6.12 9.72
N LEU A 25 11.99 -4.92 10.20
CA LEU A 25 12.61 -4.31 11.38
C LEU A 25 11.56 -4.19 12.49
N LYS A 26 11.81 -4.82 13.65
CA LYS A 26 10.88 -4.82 14.78
C LYS A 26 10.97 -3.52 15.59
N ILE A 27 10.55 -2.42 14.98
CA ILE A 27 10.51 -1.09 15.59
C ILE A 27 9.15 -0.43 15.35
N ASN A 28 8.74 0.48 16.23
CA ASN A 28 7.65 1.40 15.94
C ASN A 28 8.25 2.70 15.37
N PRO A 29 8.12 2.99 14.07
CA PRO A 29 8.76 4.15 13.46
C PRO A 29 8.30 5.49 14.03
N ARG A 30 7.12 5.55 14.66
CA ARG A 30 6.60 6.77 15.31
C ARG A 30 7.35 7.16 16.58
N LYS A 31 8.14 6.24 17.15
CA LYS A 31 8.96 6.49 18.35
C LYS A 31 10.37 7.00 18.03
N TYR A 32 10.71 7.17 16.76
CA TYR A 32 12.03 7.56 16.31
C TYR A 32 11.96 8.83 15.47
N SER A 33 12.98 9.67 15.61
CA SER A 33 13.19 10.79 14.72
C SER A 33 13.58 10.32 13.31
N VAL A 34 13.43 11.20 12.32
CA VAL A 34 13.87 10.93 10.94
C VAL A 34 15.36 10.55 10.88
N TYR A 35 16.18 11.20 11.71
CA TYR A 35 17.62 10.95 11.78
C TYR A 35 17.95 9.56 12.35
N GLU A 36 17.20 9.11 13.36
CA GLU A 36 17.36 7.75 13.90
C GLU A 36 16.89 6.70 12.90
N LEU A 37 15.76 6.94 12.20
CA LEU A 37 15.29 6.06 11.14
C LEU A 37 16.29 5.93 10.00
N GLU A 38 16.96 7.02 9.63
CA GLU A 38 18.04 6.99 8.64
C GLU A 38 19.18 6.08 9.12
N LYS A 39 19.70 6.29 10.33
CA LYS A 39 20.77 5.46 10.89
C LYS A 39 20.40 3.98 10.93
N ILE A 40 19.18 3.66 11.38
CA ILE A 40 18.69 2.29 11.45
C ILE A 40 18.64 1.69 10.04
N THR A 41 18.05 2.39 9.07
CA THR A 41 17.90 1.92 7.68
C THR A 41 19.26 1.68 7.05
N ARG A 42 20.18 2.65 7.15
CA ARG A 42 21.55 2.53 6.60
C ARG A 42 22.32 1.39 7.25
N ARG A 43 22.24 1.25 8.58
CA ARG A 43 22.91 0.14 9.27
C ARG A 43 22.34 -1.21 8.86
N TYR A 44 21.01 -1.30 8.74
CA TYR A 44 20.34 -2.50 8.25
C TYR A 44 20.82 -2.87 6.83
N THR A 45 20.85 -1.91 5.90
CA THR A 45 21.40 -2.10 4.55
C THR A 45 22.83 -2.60 4.58
N ALA A 46 23.70 -2.01 5.41
CA ALA A 46 25.10 -2.43 5.51
C ALA A 46 25.22 -3.89 5.99
N GLU A 47 24.37 -4.35 6.92
CA GLU A 47 24.36 -5.75 7.35
C GLU A 47 23.80 -6.68 6.26
N LEU A 48 22.78 -6.27 5.51
CA LEU A 48 22.29 -7.04 4.36
C LEU A 48 23.36 -7.19 3.29
N VAL A 49 24.10 -6.12 2.97
CA VAL A 49 25.20 -6.16 1.98
C VAL A 49 26.27 -7.15 2.42
N LYS A 50 26.70 -7.09 3.69
CA LYS A 50 27.71 -8.01 4.25
C LYS A 50 27.27 -9.48 4.20
N LYS A 51 25.97 -9.74 4.30
CA LYS A 51 25.40 -11.10 4.31
C LYS A 51 24.85 -11.54 2.95
N ASN A 52 25.00 -10.72 1.90
CA ASN A 52 24.50 -10.98 0.56
C ASN A 52 22.96 -11.16 0.49
N PHE A 53 22.21 -10.35 1.26
CA PHE A 53 20.74 -10.27 1.27
C PHE A 53 20.21 -9.00 0.59
N ILE A 54 21.05 -8.32 -0.19
CA ILE A 54 20.65 -7.21 -1.05
C ILE A 54 21.65 -7.11 -2.20
N GLY A 55 21.14 -6.85 -3.41
CA GLY A 55 21.92 -6.60 -4.61
C GLY A 55 21.07 -6.74 -5.87
N PRO A 56 21.42 -6.04 -6.96
CA PRO A 56 20.61 -5.97 -8.18
C PRO A 56 20.33 -7.35 -8.81
N GLY A 57 21.28 -8.28 -8.70
CA GLY A 57 21.14 -9.65 -9.17
C GLY A 57 20.89 -10.69 -8.08
N THR A 58 20.57 -10.30 -6.84
CA THR A 58 20.40 -11.22 -5.70
C THR A 58 19.05 -11.06 -5.01
N ASP A 59 18.85 -9.95 -4.31
CA ASP A 59 17.60 -9.62 -3.63
C ASP A 59 17.39 -8.11 -3.71
N VAL A 60 16.21 -7.69 -4.15
CA VAL A 60 15.89 -6.30 -4.48
C VAL A 60 14.73 -5.86 -3.59
N PRO A 61 14.99 -5.23 -2.42
CA PRO A 61 13.95 -4.78 -1.53
C PRO A 61 13.05 -3.70 -2.17
N ALA A 62 11.92 -3.46 -1.51
CA ALA A 62 10.95 -2.46 -1.90
C ALA A 62 10.23 -1.91 -0.65
N PRO A 63 9.49 -0.79 -0.78
CA PRO A 63 8.66 -0.28 0.30
C PRO A 63 7.59 -1.27 0.75
N ASP A 64 7.32 -1.23 2.05
CA ASP A 64 6.23 -1.93 2.72
C ASP A 64 5.74 -1.14 3.95
N TYR A 65 4.95 -1.76 4.84
CA TYR A 65 4.38 -1.08 6.00
C TYR A 65 5.46 -0.36 6.83
N GLY A 66 5.28 0.95 7.03
CA GLY A 66 6.22 1.80 7.78
C GLY A 66 7.44 2.29 7.00
N THR A 67 7.52 2.05 5.68
CA THR A 67 8.62 2.51 4.82
C THR A 67 8.09 3.08 3.50
N GLY A 68 8.85 3.98 2.87
CA GLY A 68 8.50 4.59 1.60
C GLY A 68 9.72 5.00 0.80
N GLU A 69 9.54 5.94 -0.12
CA GLU A 69 10.62 6.43 -1.01
C GLU A 69 11.83 6.94 -0.23
N ARG A 70 11.62 7.55 0.94
CA ARG A 70 12.69 8.06 1.81
C ARG A 70 13.62 6.93 2.27
N GLU A 71 13.08 5.84 2.79
CA GLU A 71 13.90 4.71 3.23
C GLU A 71 14.60 4.05 2.03
N MET A 72 13.94 3.94 0.87
CA MET A 72 14.55 3.39 -0.33
C MET A 72 15.71 4.26 -0.86
N ALA A 73 15.62 5.59 -0.71
CA ALA A 73 16.70 6.52 -1.01
C ALA A 73 17.92 6.27 -0.12
N TRP A 74 17.73 6.05 1.18
CA TRP A 74 18.83 5.70 2.09
C TRP A 74 19.44 4.32 1.78
N ILE A 75 18.62 3.36 1.35
CA ILE A 75 19.08 2.02 0.97
C ILE A 75 19.99 2.11 -0.27
N VAL A 76 19.53 2.75 -1.36
CA VAL A 76 20.31 2.83 -2.60
C VAL A 76 21.63 3.57 -2.38
N ASP A 77 21.60 4.69 -1.67
CA ASP A 77 22.79 5.50 -1.37
C ASP A 77 23.82 4.72 -0.55
N THR A 78 23.36 3.97 0.45
CA THR A 78 24.24 3.12 1.29
C THR A 78 24.80 1.95 0.49
N TYR A 79 23.98 1.28 -0.33
CA TYR A 79 24.44 0.17 -1.16
C TYR A 79 25.53 0.61 -2.13
N GLN A 80 25.29 1.70 -2.87
CA GLN A 80 26.26 2.25 -3.83
C GLN A 80 27.58 2.65 -3.16
N SER A 81 27.51 3.24 -1.96
CA SER A 81 28.71 3.59 -1.19
C SER A 81 29.55 2.38 -0.77
N LEU A 82 28.91 1.24 -0.52
CA LEU A 82 29.56 -0.01 -0.11
C LEU A 82 30.00 -0.91 -1.28
N ARG A 83 29.47 -0.65 -2.49
CA ARG A 83 29.77 -1.37 -3.73
C ARG A 83 30.25 -0.41 -4.83
N PRO A 84 31.37 0.31 -4.62
CA PRO A 84 31.87 1.27 -5.59
C PRO A 84 32.22 0.58 -6.92
N GLY A 85 31.78 1.18 -8.03
CA GLY A 85 32.08 0.69 -9.39
C GLY A 85 31.13 -0.39 -9.93
N GLU A 86 30.16 -0.87 -9.14
CA GLU A 86 29.11 -1.78 -9.61
C GLU A 86 28.11 -1.00 -10.48
N ILE A 87 28.07 -1.31 -11.78
CA ILE A 87 27.35 -0.52 -12.81
C ILE A 87 25.85 -0.46 -12.52
N ASP A 88 25.28 -1.56 -12.07
CA ASP A 88 23.85 -1.76 -11.78
C ASP A 88 23.51 -1.57 -10.30
N ALA A 89 24.40 -0.97 -9.50
CA ALA A 89 24.18 -0.79 -8.06
C ALA A 89 22.87 -0.05 -7.71
N ALA A 90 22.40 0.86 -8.57
CA ALA A 90 21.11 1.54 -8.40
C ALA A 90 19.90 0.58 -8.49
N GLY A 91 20.08 -0.59 -9.10
CA GLY A 91 19.10 -1.67 -9.19
C GLY A 91 18.93 -2.49 -7.91
N CYS A 92 19.71 -2.24 -6.86
CA CYS A 92 19.64 -2.98 -5.60
C CYS A 92 18.31 -2.82 -4.83
N VAL A 93 17.48 -1.81 -5.15
CA VAL A 93 16.22 -1.53 -4.45
C VAL A 93 15.21 -0.85 -5.39
N THR A 94 13.92 -1.15 -5.26
CA THR A 94 12.83 -0.47 -6.00
C THR A 94 12.03 0.48 -5.10
N GLY A 95 11.11 1.26 -5.67
CA GLY A 95 10.33 2.25 -4.90
C GLY A 95 11.15 3.47 -4.46
N LYS A 96 12.26 3.74 -5.15
CA LYS A 96 13.07 4.95 -4.98
C LYS A 96 12.29 6.20 -5.41
N PRO A 97 12.68 7.40 -4.95
CA PRO A 97 12.22 8.64 -5.55
C PRO A 97 12.55 8.69 -7.05
N VAL A 98 11.70 9.34 -7.85
CA VAL A 98 11.91 9.48 -9.31
C VAL A 98 13.27 10.14 -9.61
N THR A 99 13.69 11.12 -8.80
CA THR A 99 14.98 11.81 -8.90
C THR A 99 16.19 10.91 -8.63
N GLN A 100 15.99 9.70 -8.09
CA GLN A 100 17.03 8.72 -7.78
C GLN A 100 16.82 7.41 -8.56
N GLY A 101 16.27 7.48 -9.78
CA GLY A 101 16.04 6.31 -10.62
C GLY A 101 14.80 5.50 -10.24
N GLY A 102 13.85 6.12 -9.52
CA GLY A 102 12.51 5.59 -9.31
C GLY A 102 11.65 5.65 -10.58
N VAL A 103 10.73 4.70 -10.71
CA VAL A 103 9.79 4.63 -11.84
C VAL A 103 8.54 5.45 -11.52
N ARG A 104 8.10 6.30 -12.46
CA ARG A 104 6.83 7.05 -12.34
C ARG A 104 5.67 6.08 -12.20
N GLY A 105 4.68 6.42 -11.37
CA GLY A 105 3.56 5.52 -11.13
C GLY A 105 3.80 4.52 -10.00
N ARG A 106 5.03 4.36 -9.48
CA ARG A 106 5.33 3.31 -8.50
C ARG A 106 4.60 3.50 -7.18
N ARG A 107 4.35 4.74 -6.75
CA ARG A 107 3.66 5.03 -5.49
C ARG A 107 2.22 4.53 -5.55
N GLU A 108 1.52 4.85 -6.62
CA GLU A 108 0.12 4.51 -6.85
C GLU A 108 -0.10 3.08 -7.40
N ALA A 109 0.94 2.44 -7.95
CA ALA A 109 0.85 1.18 -8.69
C ALA A 109 0.08 0.06 -7.98
N THR A 110 0.25 -0.11 -6.67
CA THR A 110 -0.44 -1.18 -5.93
C THR A 110 -1.94 -0.90 -5.81
N GLY A 111 -2.33 0.35 -5.51
CA GLY A 111 -3.75 0.74 -5.48
C GLY A 111 -4.39 0.65 -6.87
N LEU A 112 -3.66 1.04 -7.91
CA LEU A 112 -4.10 0.90 -9.31
C LEU A 112 -4.27 -0.57 -9.72
N GLY A 113 -3.37 -1.46 -9.29
CA GLY A 113 -3.47 -2.89 -9.54
C GLY A 113 -4.70 -3.52 -8.88
N ILE A 114 -5.03 -3.12 -7.66
CA ILE A 114 -6.28 -3.53 -6.97
C ILE A 114 -7.50 -3.11 -7.81
N PHE A 115 -7.51 -1.84 -8.23
CA PHE A 115 -8.60 -1.33 -9.07
C PHE A 115 -8.73 -2.14 -10.36
N PHE A 116 -7.64 -2.42 -11.09
CA PHE A 116 -7.70 -3.20 -12.32
C PHE A 116 -8.18 -4.64 -12.09
N GLY A 117 -7.69 -5.31 -11.04
CA GLY A 117 -8.11 -6.68 -10.74
C GLY A 117 -9.61 -6.76 -10.44
N ILE A 118 -10.12 -5.85 -9.61
CA ILE A 118 -11.55 -5.83 -9.25
C ILE A 118 -12.40 -5.35 -10.43
N ARG A 119 -11.96 -4.34 -11.18
CA ARG A 119 -12.64 -3.89 -12.41
C ARG A 119 -12.85 -5.05 -13.38
N GLU A 120 -11.83 -5.88 -13.60
CA GLU A 120 -11.94 -7.03 -14.49
C GLU A 120 -13.01 -8.02 -14.00
N VAL A 121 -13.01 -8.33 -12.69
CA VAL A 121 -14.06 -9.19 -12.09
C VAL A 121 -15.44 -8.57 -12.24
N CYS A 122 -15.59 -7.26 -11.99
CA CYS A 122 -16.85 -6.55 -12.16
C CYS A 122 -17.31 -6.44 -13.62
N SER A 123 -16.44 -6.71 -14.58
CA SER A 123 -16.76 -6.79 -16.00
C SER A 123 -17.19 -8.19 -16.46
N MET A 124 -17.10 -9.22 -15.61
CA MET A 124 -17.53 -10.60 -15.92
C MET A 124 -19.03 -10.78 -15.67
N PRO A 125 -19.87 -10.98 -16.72
CA PRO A 125 -21.33 -11.06 -16.56
C PRO A 125 -21.81 -12.23 -15.70
N ASP A 126 -21.20 -13.40 -15.86
CA ASP A 126 -21.55 -14.61 -15.12
C ASP A 126 -21.23 -14.51 -13.63
N VAL A 127 -20.13 -13.83 -13.28
CA VAL A 127 -19.75 -13.58 -11.88
C VAL A 127 -20.71 -12.56 -11.25
N MET A 128 -20.98 -11.45 -11.95
CA MET A 128 -21.85 -10.40 -11.43
C MET A 128 -23.30 -10.87 -11.26
N GLU A 129 -23.82 -11.67 -12.19
CA GLU A 129 -25.15 -12.29 -12.09
C GLU A 129 -25.27 -13.18 -10.84
N ARG A 130 -24.27 -14.04 -10.59
CA ARG A 130 -24.24 -14.91 -9.39
C ARG A 130 -24.19 -14.13 -8.08
N LEU A 131 -23.54 -12.96 -8.09
CA LEU A 131 -23.46 -12.08 -6.93
C LEU A 131 -24.68 -11.16 -6.80
N GLY A 132 -25.58 -11.11 -7.79
CA GLY A 132 -26.70 -10.18 -7.82
C GLY A 132 -26.27 -8.71 -7.96
N LEU A 133 -25.08 -8.46 -8.50
CA LEU A 133 -24.50 -7.13 -8.64
C LEU A 133 -24.57 -6.65 -10.11
N PRO A 134 -24.67 -5.33 -10.36
CA PRO A 134 -24.61 -4.80 -11.72
C PRO A 134 -23.22 -4.94 -12.33
N LEU A 135 -23.14 -4.98 -13.66
CA LEU A 135 -21.86 -4.91 -14.39
C LEU A 135 -21.16 -3.56 -14.18
N GLY A 136 -19.82 -3.60 -14.13
CA GLY A 136 -18.99 -2.42 -14.02
C GLY A 136 -18.87 -1.86 -12.59
N ILE A 137 -18.08 -0.79 -12.46
CA ILE A 137 -17.69 -0.21 -11.16
C ILE A 137 -18.61 0.94 -10.73
N GLU A 138 -19.24 1.61 -11.69
CA GLU A 138 -20.07 2.78 -11.44
C GLU A 138 -21.21 2.47 -10.46
N GLY A 139 -21.41 3.35 -9.49
CA GLY A 139 -22.44 3.24 -8.46
C GLY A 139 -22.16 2.22 -7.36
N LYS A 140 -21.15 1.33 -7.49
CA LYS A 140 -20.82 0.34 -6.47
C LYS A 140 -20.40 0.99 -5.15
N ARG A 141 -20.85 0.43 -4.04
CA ARG A 141 -20.53 0.85 -2.67
C ARG A 141 -19.25 0.17 -2.22
N VAL A 142 -18.23 0.96 -1.92
CA VAL A 142 -16.88 0.46 -1.59
C VAL A 142 -16.50 0.90 -0.18
N ILE A 143 -15.94 -0.04 0.59
CA ILE A 143 -15.33 0.22 1.89
C ILE A 143 -13.84 -0.07 1.79
N VAL A 144 -13.03 0.83 2.36
CA VAL A 144 -11.57 0.65 2.40
C VAL A 144 -11.07 0.71 3.84
N GLN A 145 -10.40 -0.35 4.28
CA GLN A 145 -9.69 -0.39 5.54
C GLN A 145 -8.22 -0.08 5.31
N GLY A 146 -7.72 0.98 5.92
CA GLY A 146 -6.38 1.52 5.75
C GLY A 146 -6.35 2.59 4.68
N LEU A 147 -6.02 3.81 5.06
CA LEU A 147 -5.78 4.98 4.22
C LEU A 147 -4.28 5.29 4.10
N GLY A 148 -3.45 4.24 4.15
CA GLY A 148 -2.05 4.31 3.74
C GLY A 148 -1.90 4.36 2.22
N ASN A 149 -0.68 4.19 1.72
CA ASN A 149 -0.38 4.28 0.28
C ASN A 149 -1.29 3.41 -0.60
N VAL A 150 -1.53 2.15 -0.20
CA VAL A 150 -2.35 1.21 -0.98
C VAL A 150 -3.82 1.62 -0.98
N GLY A 151 -4.42 1.78 0.20
CA GLY A 151 -5.85 2.03 0.30
C GLY A 151 -6.28 3.43 -0.15
N TYR A 152 -5.46 4.46 0.08
CA TYR A 152 -5.73 5.80 -0.49
C TYR A 152 -5.80 5.75 -2.01
N HIS A 153 -4.78 5.15 -2.67
CA HIS A 153 -4.76 5.07 -4.13
C HIS A 153 -5.86 4.17 -4.67
N ALA A 154 -6.16 3.04 -4.01
CA ALA A 154 -7.30 2.20 -4.40
C ALA A 154 -8.61 2.98 -4.33
N ALA A 155 -8.94 3.57 -3.17
CA ALA A 155 -10.16 4.35 -2.98
C ALA A 155 -10.29 5.47 -4.04
N LYS A 156 -9.20 6.18 -4.33
CA LYS A 156 -9.16 7.23 -5.35
C LYS A 156 -9.51 6.72 -6.75
N TYR A 157 -8.95 5.59 -7.19
CA TYR A 157 -9.24 5.05 -8.52
C TYR A 157 -10.67 4.50 -8.63
N PHE A 158 -11.19 3.89 -7.57
CA PHE A 158 -12.59 3.49 -7.51
C PHE A 158 -13.54 4.69 -7.60
N GLN A 159 -13.25 5.75 -6.84
CA GLN A 159 -14.03 6.98 -6.89
C GLN A 159 -14.02 7.63 -8.28
N GLN A 160 -12.84 7.68 -8.93
CA GLN A 160 -12.71 8.19 -10.30
C GLN A 160 -13.47 7.36 -11.33
N ALA A 161 -13.67 6.07 -11.08
CA ALA A 161 -14.47 5.18 -11.91
C ALA A 161 -15.98 5.20 -11.58
N GLY A 162 -16.42 6.12 -10.72
CA GLY A 162 -17.84 6.31 -10.37
C GLY A 162 -18.34 5.45 -9.22
N ALA A 163 -17.48 4.73 -8.52
CA ALA A 163 -17.87 4.04 -7.29
C ALA A 163 -18.05 5.03 -6.13
N LYS A 164 -18.89 4.66 -5.15
CA LYS A 164 -19.11 5.43 -3.92
C LYS A 164 -18.25 4.85 -2.81
N ILE A 165 -17.28 5.62 -2.34
CA ILE A 165 -16.51 5.24 -1.15
C ILE A 165 -17.37 5.56 0.08
N ILE A 166 -18.08 4.56 0.61
CA ILE A 166 -19.09 4.79 1.65
C ILE A 166 -18.53 4.70 3.07
N ALA A 167 -17.38 4.05 3.26
CA ALA A 167 -16.69 4.02 4.54
C ALA A 167 -15.17 3.92 4.40
N LEU A 168 -14.47 4.54 5.33
CA LEU A 168 -13.02 4.47 5.48
C LEU A 168 -12.69 4.10 6.93
N ALA A 169 -11.83 3.10 7.11
CA ALA A 169 -11.40 2.63 8.42
C ALA A 169 -9.90 2.77 8.61
N GLU A 170 -9.47 3.15 9.80
CA GLU A 170 -8.08 3.31 10.19
C GLU A 170 -7.86 2.85 11.64
N TYR A 171 -6.60 2.86 12.08
CA TYR A 171 -6.28 2.42 13.45
C TYR A 171 -6.95 3.31 14.52
N GLU A 172 -7.15 4.60 14.23
CA GLU A 172 -7.80 5.55 15.14
C GLU A 172 -9.33 5.41 15.22
N GLY A 173 -9.97 4.77 14.23
CA GLY A 173 -11.42 4.75 14.10
C GLY A 173 -11.89 4.55 12.67
N ALA A 174 -13.20 4.63 12.42
CA ALA A 174 -13.77 4.56 11.09
C ALA A 174 -14.88 5.59 10.90
N ILE A 175 -15.09 6.02 9.65
CA ILE A 175 -16.13 6.98 9.25
C ILE A 175 -16.98 6.42 8.11
N ARG A 176 -18.24 6.86 8.02
CA ARG A 176 -19.15 6.55 6.92
C ARG A 176 -19.87 7.76 6.36
N ASN A 177 -20.22 7.67 5.09
CA ASN A 177 -21.23 8.48 4.44
C ASN A 177 -21.82 7.68 3.27
N ASP A 178 -23.10 7.30 3.35
CA ASP A 178 -23.77 6.50 2.32
C ASP A 178 -23.90 7.24 0.97
N ALA A 179 -23.83 8.58 0.97
CA ALA A 179 -23.76 9.38 -0.25
C ALA A 179 -22.37 9.35 -0.92
N GLY A 180 -21.34 8.90 -0.21
CA GLY A 180 -19.96 8.83 -0.65
C GLY A 180 -19.05 9.84 0.06
N LEU A 181 -17.82 9.43 0.34
CA LEU A 181 -16.74 10.22 0.91
C LEU A 181 -15.83 10.74 -0.20
N ASP A 182 -15.43 12.01 -0.10
CA ASP A 182 -14.33 12.53 -0.90
C ASP A 182 -13.00 12.07 -0.31
N VAL A 183 -12.33 11.15 -1.01
CA VAL A 183 -11.09 10.51 -0.55
C VAL A 183 -9.97 11.54 -0.36
N ASP A 184 -9.85 12.52 -1.24
CA ASP A 184 -8.81 13.54 -1.18
C ASP A 184 -9.08 14.49 0.01
N ALA A 185 -10.35 14.87 0.22
CA ALA A 185 -10.73 15.71 1.36
C ALA A 185 -10.53 15.00 2.71
N VAL A 186 -10.89 13.72 2.82
CA VAL A 186 -10.65 12.94 4.05
C VAL A 186 -9.15 12.80 4.31
N PHE A 187 -8.35 12.58 3.25
CA PHE A 187 -6.90 12.45 3.39
C PHE A 187 -6.25 13.75 3.89
N GLU A 188 -6.64 14.91 3.35
CA GLU A 188 -6.16 16.21 3.83
C GLU A 188 -6.65 16.55 5.25
N HIS A 189 -7.89 16.19 5.61
CA HIS A 189 -8.38 16.28 6.99
C HIS A 189 -7.52 15.47 7.95
N ARG A 190 -7.18 14.23 7.59
CA ARG A 190 -6.31 13.38 8.41
C ARG A 190 -4.92 13.97 8.57
N LYS A 191 -4.36 14.55 7.51
CA LYS A 191 -3.04 15.16 7.53
C LYS A 191 -2.96 16.39 8.45
N THR A 192 -4.05 17.14 8.56
CA THR A 192 -4.11 18.34 9.41
C THR A 192 -4.50 18.03 10.86
N SER A 193 -5.46 17.13 11.08
CA SER A 193 -5.98 16.80 12.42
C SER A 193 -5.27 15.61 13.09
N GLY A 194 -4.58 14.77 12.32
CA GLY A 194 -3.99 13.51 12.79
C GLY A 194 -4.97 12.34 12.88
N SER A 195 -6.22 12.49 12.43
CA SER A 195 -7.27 11.46 12.52
C SER A 195 -8.28 11.59 11.37
N ILE A 196 -8.87 10.47 10.91
CA ILE A 196 -10.01 10.54 9.99
C ILE A 196 -11.34 10.87 10.68
N LEU A 197 -11.40 10.77 12.02
CA LEU A 197 -12.63 10.97 12.78
C LEU A 197 -13.12 12.42 12.70
N ASN A 198 -14.43 12.58 12.88
CA ASN A 198 -15.11 13.87 12.86
C ASN A 198 -14.91 14.64 11.55
N PHE A 199 -14.73 13.92 10.44
CA PHE A 199 -14.71 14.52 9.11
C PHE A 199 -16.09 15.11 8.80
N SER A 200 -16.11 16.34 8.29
CA SER A 200 -17.36 17.05 8.00
C SER A 200 -18.18 16.29 6.95
N GLY A 201 -19.46 16.05 7.25
CA GLY A 201 -20.34 15.28 6.37
C GLY A 201 -20.15 13.76 6.45
N ALA A 202 -19.43 13.25 7.45
CA ALA A 202 -19.37 11.83 7.77
C ALA A 202 -19.77 11.55 9.22
N GLU A 203 -20.26 10.34 9.47
CA GLU A 203 -20.55 9.83 10.80
C GLU A 203 -19.41 8.91 11.25
N ASN A 204 -19.03 8.98 12.52
CA ASN A 204 -18.08 8.03 13.08
C ASN A 204 -18.80 6.70 13.39
N PHE A 205 -18.13 5.59 13.12
CA PHE A 205 -18.53 4.30 13.68
C PHE A 205 -18.19 4.22 15.18
N SER A 206 -18.86 3.31 15.89
CA SER A 206 -18.61 3.06 17.31
C SER A 206 -17.27 2.35 17.53
N LYS A 207 -16.96 1.37 16.65
CA LYS A 207 -15.67 0.69 16.57
C LYS A 207 -15.16 0.77 15.14
N ASN A 208 -13.84 0.76 14.95
CA ASN A 208 -13.25 0.71 13.62
C ASN A 208 -13.60 -0.58 12.85
N THR A 209 -13.80 -1.70 13.57
CA THR A 209 -14.20 -2.99 13.00
C THR A 209 -15.60 -2.97 12.41
N ASP A 210 -16.50 -2.12 12.92
CA ASP A 210 -17.88 -2.02 12.43
C ASP A 210 -17.93 -1.63 10.96
N ALA A 211 -16.93 -0.90 10.47
CA ALA A 211 -16.83 -0.55 9.05
C ALA A 211 -16.54 -1.76 8.16
N LEU A 212 -15.81 -2.78 8.64
CA LEU A 212 -15.55 -4.00 7.85
C LEU A 212 -16.79 -4.88 7.71
N GLU A 213 -17.74 -4.77 8.64
CA GLU A 213 -19.01 -5.49 8.64
C GLU A 213 -20.14 -4.68 8.01
N TYR A 214 -19.89 -3.42 7.64
CA TYR A 214 -20.89 -2.54 7.07
C TYR A 214 -21.22 -2.97 5.63
N ASP A 215 -22.51 -3.00 5.32
CA ASP A 215 -23.04 -3.48 4.04
C ASP A 215 -22.44 -2.70 2.86
N CYS A 216 -21.85 -3.43 1.91
CA CYS A 216 -21.19 -2.87 0.73
C CYS A 216 -21.06 -3.90 -0.39
N ASP A 217 -20.76 -3.45 -1.60
CA ASP A 217 -20.51 -4.33 -2.74
C ASP A 217 -19.06 -4.83 -2.76
N ILE A 218 -18.12 -3.99 -2.29
CA ILE A 218 -16.68 -4.26 -2.34
C ILE A 218 -16.02 -3.81 -1.02
N LEU A 219 -15.39 -4.75 -0.32
CA LEU A 219 -14.54 -4.48 0.84
C LEU A 219 -13.06 -4.63 0.45
N ILE A 220 -12.25 -3.59 0.72
CA ILE A 220 -10.81 -3.55 0.43
C ILE A 220 -10.02 -3.49 1.74
N PRO A 221 -9.55 -4.63 2.28
CA PRO A 221 -8.62 -4.66 3.41
C PRO A 221 -7.20 -4.29 2.96
N ALA A 222 -6.77 -3.07 3.25
CA ALA A 222 -5.48 -2.49 2.88
C ALA A 222 -4.65 -2.05 4.10
N ALA A 223 -4.83 -2.73 5.24
CA ALA A 223 -4.13 -2.49 6.50
C ALA A 223 -3.08 -3.59 6.79
N LEU A 224 -3.34 -4.46 7.77
CA LEU A 224 -2.49 -5.57 8.20
C LEU A 224 -3.12 -6.92 7.83
N GLU A 225 -2.36 -8.01 7.96
CA GLU A 225 -2.87 -9.37 7.84
C GLU A 225 -3.83 -9.78 8.98
N ASN A 226 -4.59 -10.87 8.77
CA ASN A 226 -5.52 -11.47 9.76
C ASN A 226 -6.58 -10.50 10.30
N VAL A 227 -7.25 -9.78 9.39
CA VAL A 227 -8.30 -8.80 9.69
C VAL A 227 -9.72 -9.31 9.44
N ILE A 228 -9.86 -10.51 8.87
CA ILE A 228 -11.11 -11.24 8.57
C ILE A 228 -10.96 -12.66 9.08
#